data_AF-A0A2K3KAP7-F1
#
_entry.id   AF-A0A2K3KAP7-F1
#
_cell.length_a   1.000
_cell.length_b   1.000
_cell.length_c   1.000
_cell.angle_alpha   90.00
_cell.angle_beta   90.00
_cell.angle_gamma   90.00
#
_symmetry.space_group_name_H-M   'P 1'
#
loop_
_entity.id
_entity.type
_entity.pdbx_description
1 polymer ?
#
loop_
_entity_poly.entity_id
_entity_poly.type
_entity_poly.pdbx_seq_one_letter_code
_entity_poly.pdbx_strand_id
1 'polypeptide(L)'
;MRSARMFKTEDKIIQFLMGLNEQYHGVRSQILLMEPLPTINKVLSIVLQDERQQNYGLTASIDSKNGETEALANAVENLGARRGFGRGRGHGGNQFGNNQAVKV
;
A
#
# COMPACT_ATOMS: atom_id res chain seq x y z
N MET A 1 -19.20 -27.60 -14.76
CA MET A 1 -18.37 -28.12 -13.64
C MET A 1 -17.36 -27.11 -13.06
N ARG A 2 -16.79 -26.17 -13.82
CA ARG A 2 -15.83 -25.17 -13.28
C ARG A 2 -16.45 -24.23 -12.22
N SER A 3 -17.71 -23.82 -12.39
CA SER A 3 -18.40 -22.93 -11.45
C SER A 3 -18.56 -23.52 -10.05
N ALA A 4 -18.82 -24.83 -9.94
CA ALA A 4 -18.97 -25.51 -8.64
C ALA A 4 -17.69 -25.47 -7.78
N ARG A 5 -16.51 -25.42 -8.40
CA ARG A 5 -15.25 -25.26 -7.66
C ARG A 5 -15.08 -23.82 -7.16
N MET A 6 -15.51 -22.83 -7.95
CA MET A 6 -15.41 -21.42 -7.57
C MET A 6 -16.34 -21.10 -6.39
N PHE A 7 -17.61 -21.53 -6.44
CA PHE A 7 -18.54 -21.36 -5.31
C PHE A 7 -18.00 -22.01 -4.03
N LYS A 8 -17.44 -23.22 -4.11
CA LYS A 8 -16.80 -23.87 -2.95
C LYS A 8 -15.60 -23.11 -2.41
N THR A 9 -14.87 -22.40 -3.27
CA THR A 9 -13.75 -21.56 -2.85
C THR A 9 -14.24 -20.28 -2.19
N GLU A 10 -15.27 -19.64 -2.75
CA GLU A 10 -15.94 -18.47 -2.17
C GLU A 10 -16.53 -18.78 -0.81
N ASP A 11 -17.24 -19.91 -0.66
CA ASP A 11 -17.79 -20.37 0.63
C ASP A 11 -16.69 -20.53 1.69
N LYS A 12 -15.54 -21.09 1.31
CA LYS A 12 -14.39 -21.23 2.23
C LYS A 12 -13.80 -19.89 2.64
N ILE A 13 -13.75 -18.93 1.72
CA ILE A 13 -13.30 -17.57 2.02
C ILE A 13 -14.29 -16.92 3.00
N ILE A 14 -15.59 -17.03 2.75
CA ILE A 14 -16.62 -16.48 3.64
C ILE A 14 -16.55 -17.12 5.03
N GLN A 15 -16.42 -18.44 5.11
CA GLN A 15 -16.26 -19.15 6.40
C GLN A 15 -15.01 -18.69 7.16
N PHE A 16 -13.88 -18.53 6.47
CA PHE A 16 -12.67 -17.97 7.06
C PHE A 16 -12.91 -16.57 7.63
N LEU A 17 -13.53 -15.68 6.83
CA LEU A 17 -13.83 -14.31 7.25
C LEU A 17 -14.81 -14.26 8.43
N MET A 18 -15.78 -15.17 8.51
CA MET A 18 -16.72 -15.27 9.64
C MET A 18 -16.05 -15.77 10.92
N GLY A 19 -14.99 -16.56 10.80
CA GLY A 19 -14.19 -17.04 11.94
C GLY A 19 -13.16 -16.05 12.48
N LEU A 20 -13.00 -14.87 11.86
CA LEU A 20 -12.08 -13.85 12.35
C LEU A 20 -12.62 -13.13 13.59
N ASN A 21 -11.70 -12.66 14.43
CA ASN A 21 -12.02 -11.89 15.64
C ASN A 21 -12.69 -10.53 15.30
N GLU A 22 -13.38 -9.92 16.27
CA GLU A 22 -14.14 -8.67 16.08
C GLU A 22 -13.28 -7.49 15.64
N GLN A 23 -12.00 -7.45 16.03
CA GLN A 23 -11.03 -6.43 15.62
C GLN A 23 -10.83 -6.35 14.09
N TYR A 24 -11.17 -7.41 13.35
CA TYR A 24 -11.10 -7.46 11.89
C TYR A 24 -12.42 -7.08 11.21
N HIS A 25 -13.41 -6.54 11.93
CA HIS A 25 -14.72 -6.23 11.38
C HIS A 25 -14.63 -5.31 10.15
N GLY A 26 -13.80 -4.25 10.22
CA GLY A 26 -13.62 -3.30 9.11
C GLY A 26 -13.11 -3.98 7.85
N VAL A 27 -11.98 -4.69 7.94
CA VAL A 27 -11.37 -5.39 6.81
C VAL A 27 -12.26 -6.50 6.26
N ARG A 28 -12.99 -7.22 7.12
CA ARG A 28 -13.99 -8.22 6.73
C ARG A 28 -15.11 -7.60 5.91
N SER A 29 -15.69 -6.49 6.38
CA SER A 29 -16.75 -5.78 5.67
C SER A 29 -16.27 -5.31 4.29
N GLN A 30 -15.07 -4.73 4.23
CA GLN A 30 -14.46 -4.31 2.98
C GLN A 30 -14.34 -5.46 1.97
N ILE A 31 -13.80 -6.61 2.39
CA ILE A 31 -13.61 -7.76 1.50
C ILE A 31 -14.94 -8.33 0.99
N LEU A 32 -15.96 -8.41 1.84
CA LEU A 32 -17.28 -8.92 1.46
C LEU A 32 -18.02 -8.02 0.46
N LEU A 33 -17.67 -6.74 0.39
CA LEU A 33 -18.22 -5.78 -0.57
C LEU A 33 -17.46 -5.78 -1.92
N MET A 34 -16.40 -6.57 -2.08
CA MET A 34 -15.65 -6.65 -3.33
C MET A 34 -16.33 -7.59 -4.33
N GLU A 35 -16.51 -7.13 -5.57
CA GLU A 35 -17.01 -7.97 -6.68
C GLU A 35 -16.03 -7.96 -7.87
N PRO A 36 -15.55 -9.14 -8.34
CA PRO A 36 -15.76 -10.46 -7.76
C PRO A 36 -14.99 -10.66 -6.44
N LEU A 37 -15.43 -11.61 -5.62
CA LEU A 37 -14.77 -11.91 -4.35
C LEU A 37 -13.28 -12.25 -4.60
N PRO A 38 -12.35 -11.61 -3.86
CA PRO A 38 -10.92 -11.81 -4.11
C PRO A 38 -10.48 -13.24 -3.83
N THR A 39 -9.36 -13.65 -4.43
CA THR A 39 -8.78 -14.98 -4.18
C THR A 39 -8.31 -15.12 -2.73
N ILE A 40 -8.25 -16.35 -2.23
CA ILE A 40 -7.80 -16.64 -0.86
C ILE A 40 -6.43 -16.01 -0.52
N ASN A 41 -5.48 -16.04 -1.45
CA ASN A 41 -4.16 -15.44 -1.26
C ASN A 41 -4.26 -13.92 -1.06
N LYS A 42 -5.16 -13.27 -1.80
CA LYS A 42 -5.39 -11.83 -1.68
C LYS A 42 -6.10 -11.49 -0.37
N VAL A 43 -7.10 -12.28 0.02
CA VAL A 43 -7.78 -12.16 1.32
C VAL A 43 -6.79 -12.22 2.47
N LEU A 44 -5.94 -13.26 2.52
CA LEU A 44 -4.90 -13.40 3.54
C LEU A 44 -3.91 -12.22 3.54
N SER A 45 -3.50 -11.76 2.37
CA SER A 45 -2.60 -10.61 2.26
C SER A 45 -3.22 -9.32 2.81
N ILE A 46 -4.52 -9.11 2.56
CA ILE A 46 -5.25 -7.94 3.07
C ILE A 46 -5.36 -8.01 4.60
N VAL A 47 -5.74 -9.16 5.16
CA VAL A 47 -5.85 -9.34 6.61
C VAL A 47 -4.49 -9.14 7.30
N LEU A 48 -3.42 -9.73 6.78
CA LEU A 48 -2.07 -9.52 7.32
C LEU A 48 -1.61 -8.05 7.22
N GLN A 49 -2.04 -7.33 6.18
CA GLN A 49 -1.74 -5.91 6.07
C GLN A 49 -2.49 -5.10 7.12
N ASP A 50 -3.77 -5.40 7.34
CA ASP A 50 -4.60 -4.77 8.37
C ASP A 50 -4.01 -5.00 9.78
N GLU A 51 -3.61 -6.23 10.11
CA GLU A 51 -2.92 -6.55 11.38
C GLU A 51 -1.69 -5.67 11.62
N ARG A 52 -0.87 -5.51 10.58
CA ARG A 52 0.32 -4.66 10.66
C ARG A 52 -0.09 -3.20 10.88
N GLN A 53 -1.09 -2.70 10.16
CA GLN A 53 -1.55 -1.32 10.30
C GLN A 53 -2.13 -1.03 11.69
N GLN A 54 -2.89 -1.96 12.27
CA GLN A 54 -3.40 -1.86 13.63
C GLN A 54 -2.25 -1.83 14.66
N ASN A 55 -1.24 -2.69 14.51
CA ASN A 55 -0.09 -2.70 15.42
C ASN A 55 0.78 -1.44 15.34
N TYR A 56 0.83 -0.77 14.19
CA TYR A 56 1.60 0.47 14.00
C TYR A 56 0.76 1.75 14.20
N GLY A 57 -0.48 1.65 14.70
CA GLY A 57 -1.31 2.81 15.04
C GLY A 57 -1.75 3.67 13.86
N LEU A 58 -1.73 3.12 12.63
CA LEU A 58 -2.05 3.85 11.40
C LEU A 58 -3.53 3.83 11.04
N THR A 59 -4.39 3.21 11.86
CA THR A 59 -5.83 3.40 11.75
C THR A 59 -6.17 4.78 12.27
N ALA A 60 -5.88 5.79 11.45
CA ALA A 60 -6.50 7.10 11.55
C ALA A 60 -8.01 6.83 11.68
N SER A 61 -8.53 7.05 12.87
CA SER A 61 -9.95 7.17 13.06
C SER A 61 -10.39 8.23 12.06
N ILE A 62 -11.30 7.86 11.16
CA ILE A 62 -12.13 8.86 10.50
C ILE A 62 -13.14 9.29 11.56
N ASP A 63 -12.64 9.95 12.62
CA ASP A 63 -13.45 10.79 13.47
C ASP A 63 -13.50 12.13 12.76
N SER A 64 -14.59 12.32 12.02
CA SER A 64 -14.99 13.62 11.48
C SER A 64 -15.33 14.56 12.63
N LYS A 65 -14.33 15.03 13.37
CA LYS A 65 -14.42 16.16 14.31
C LYS A 65 -13.09 16.94 14.34
N ASN A 66 -13.00 17.90 13.42
CA ASN A 66 -12.43 19.24 13.61
C ASN A 66 -10.91 19.38 13.92
N GLY A 67 -10.14 19.85 12.93
CA GLY A 67 -8.78 20.46 13.06
C GLY A 67 -7.69 19.44 13.39
N GLU A 68 -6.70 19.14 12.55
CA GLU A 68 -5.58 20.03 12.20
C GLU A 68 -4.91 19.49 10.93
N THR A 69 -4.99 20.22 9.83
CA THR A 69 -4.45 19.86 8.51
C THR A 69 -2.95 20.18 8.37
N GLU A 70 -2.14 20.01 9.41
CA GLU A 70 -0.71 20.41 9.38
C GLU A 70 0.29 19.24 9.41
N ALA A 71 -0.15 18.01 9.71
CA ALA A 71 0.76 16.85 9.74
C ALA A 71 0.92 16.11 8.39
N LEU A 72 0.11 16.42 7.37
CA LEU A 72 0.14 15.69 6.08
C LEU A 72 1.16 16.23 5.07
N ALA A 73 1.65 17.46 5.24
CA ALA A 73 2.61 18.07 4.31
C ALA A 73 3.99 17.37 4.34
N ASN A 74 4.43 16.89 5.50
CA ASN A 74 5.73 16.22 5.66
C ASN A 74 5.72 14.72 5.31
N ALA A 75 4.54 14.10 5.18
CA ALA A 75 4.41 12.68 4.84
C ALA A 75 4.44 12.42 3.31
N VAL A 76 4.18 13.43 2.50
CA VAL A 76 4.17 13.33 1.02
C VAL A 76 5.57 13.10 0.43
N GLU A 77 6.65 13.49 1.12
CA GLU A 77 8.01 13.15 0.66
C GLU A 77 8.34 11.66 0.86
N ASN A 78 7.67 10.95 1.77
CA ASN A 78 8.00 9.56 2.08
C ASN A 78 7.16 8.53 1.29
N LEU A 79 6.11 8.96 0.58
CA LEU A 79 5.37 8.10 -0.36
C LEU A 79 6.02 8.03 -1.76
N GLY A 80 7.01 8.87 -2.05
CA GLY A 80 7.75 8.87 -3.33
C GLY A 80 8.92 7.87 -3.42
N ALA A 81 9.40 7.32 -2.31
CA ALA A 81 10.66 6.57 -2.26
C ALA A 81 10.53 5.03 -2.34
N ARG A 82 9.32 4.48 -2.53
CA ARG A 82 9.08 3.02 -2.58
C ARG A 82 8.73 2.46 -3.96
N ARG A 83 9.32 3.00 -5.03
CA ARG A 83 9.48 2.29 -6.31
C ARG A 83 10.84 2.65 -6.91
N GLY A 84 11.81 1.76 -6.73
CA GLY A 84 13.12 1.94 -7.33
C GLY A 84 13.94 0.68 -7.19
N PHE A 85 13.72 -0.28 -8.10
CA PHE A 85 14.80 -1.19 -8.49
C PHE A 85 15.94 -0.30 -9.01
N GLY A 86 16.95 -0.08 -8.18
CA GLY A 86 18.09 0.77 -8.50
C GLY A 86 18.87 0.21 -9.70
N ARG A 87 18.66 0.81 -10.87
CA ARG A 87 19.66 0.84 -11.95
C ARG A 87 20.23 2.25 -11.96
N GLY A 88 21.38 2.40 -11.31
CA GLY A 88 22.14 3.64 -11.25
C GLY A 88 22.37 4.22 -12.64
N ARG A 89 22.01 5.49 -12.82
CA ARG A 89 22.42 6.31 -13.95
C ARG A 89 23.38 7.36 -13.41
N GLY A 90 24.65 7.18 -13.75
CA GLY A 90 25.67 8.21 -13.54
C GLY A 90 25.35 9.43 -14.38
N HIS A 91 25.51 10.60 -13.77
CA HIS A 91 25.59 11.87 -14.48
C HIS A 91 26.65 12.72 -13.77
N GLY A 92 27.90 12.58 -14.22
CA GLY A 92 29.05 13.34 -13.74
C GLY A 92 29.40 14.44 -14.72
N GLY A 93 29.04 15.67 -14.34
CA GLY A 93 29.80 16.91 -14.51
C GLY A 93 30.40 17.25 -15.87
N ASN A 94 29.72 18.14 -16.60
CA ASN A 94 30.34 18.98 -17.62
C ASN A 94 31.08 20.14 -16.92
N GLN A 95 32.41 20.10 -16.91
CA GLN A 95 33.31 21.22 -16.61
C GLN A 95 34.40 21.26 -17.68
N PHE A 96 35.07 22.40 -17.81
CA PHE A 96 36.14 22.77 -18.76
C PHE A 96 35.63 23.32 -20.11
N GLY A 97 35.98 24.55 -20.53
CA GLY A 97 36.87 25.55 -19.94
C GLY A 97 36.91 26.77 -20.86
N ASN A 98 36.68 27.95 -20.29
CA ASN A 98 36.99 29.23 -20.93
C ASN A 98 38.31 29.72 -20.33
N ASN A 99 39.34 29.88 -21.16
CA ASN A 99 40.45 30.80 -20.94
C ASN A 99 41.15 31.07 -22.28
N GLN A 100 40.91 32.24 -22.86
CA GLN A 100 41.83 32.85 -23.81
C GLN A 100 42.95 33.52 -23.01
N ALA A 101 44.21 33.12 -23.22
CA ALA A 101 45.40 33.96 -23.03
C ALA A 101 46.66 33.24 -23.53
N VAL A 102 47.21 33.80 -24.61
CA VAL A 102 48.64 33.83 -25.01
C VAL A 102 49.31 32.52 -25.41
N LYS A 103 49.62 32.40 -26.71
CA LYS A 103 50.83 31.71 -27.14
C LYS A 103 51.45 32.41 -28.37
N VAL A 104 52.67 32.91 -28.13
CA VAL A 104 53.79 33.27 -29.01
C VAL A 104 53.61 34.45 -29.97
#